data_AF-A0A9P8U7N8-F1
#
_entry.id   AF-A0A9P8U7N8-F1
#
_cell.length_a   1.000
_cell.length_b   1.000
_cell.length_c   1.000
_cell.angle_alpha   90.00
_cell.angle_beta   90.00
_cell.angle_gamma   90.00
#
_symmetry.space_group_name_H-M   'P 1'
#
loop_
_entity.id
_entity.type
_entity.pdbx_description
1 polymer ?
#
loop_
_entity_poly.entity_id
_entity_poly.type
_entity_poly.pdbx_seq_one_letter_code
_entity_poly.pdbx_strand_id
1 'polypeptide(L)'
;MILISNPAVFRDVIQYEERHFDYTSTYKGDGSLNTNKKTLNLNGPPRPEYENAWHRLMAYQSFRVSEEELGQYAGQKSLVKLSDDSGYYMGVSVQHALHCVQRLHHYVYRDHYHPNLSETDSFALKVHTDHCLDWLRQYVQCNADTTLIPIRWAEHTPTPVVKDWGKRTCVSWEPIMEFMAARSFDPFEPGLLVHPIFGTSSRRYIGAIATDCN
;
A
#
# COMPACT_ATOMS: atom_id res chain seq x y z
N MET A 1 -12.71 -21.06 20.00
CA MET A 1 -11.86 -19.87 20.00
C MET A 1 -10.45 -20.34 19.66
N ILE A 2 -10.04 -20.25 18.39
CA ILE A 2 -8.72 -20.73 17.97
C ILE A 2 -7.73 -19.59 18.28
N LEU A 3 -6.94 -19.77 19.32
CA LEU A 3 -5.75 -18.95 19.54
C LEU A 3 -4.71 -19.41 18.52
N ILE A 4 -4.68 -18.76 17.37
CA ILE A 4 -3.58 -18.93 16.43
C ILE A 4 -2.37 -18.25 17.07
N SER A 5 -1.54 -19.01 17.77
CA SER A 5 -0.19 -18.57 18.17
C SER A 5 0.70 -18.54 16.93
N ASN A 6 0.41 -17.61 16.01
CA ASN A 6 1.36 -17.27 14.96
C ASN A 6 2.34 -16.27 15.60
N PRO A 7 3.67 -16.46 15.54
CA PRO A 7 4.60 -15.38 15.79
C PRO A 7 4.35 -14.31 14.71
N ALA A 8 3.43 -13.38 15.00
CA ALA A 8 3.14 -12.30 14.08
C ALA A 8 4.38 -11.40 14.05
N VAL A 9 5.02 -11.30 12.89
CA VAL A 9 6.29 -10.58 12.69
C VAL A 9 6.24 -9.14 13.23
N PHE A 10 5.06 -8.52 13.23
CA PHE A 10 4.84 -7.16 13.71
C PHE A 10 4.30 -7.05 15.15
N ARG A 11 4.17 -8.16 15.88
CA ARG A 11 3.45 -8.22 17.18
C ARG A 11 3.98 -7.22 18.20
N ASP A 12 5.30 -7.08 18.28
CA ASP A 12 5.95 -6.29 19.33
C ASP A 12 6.19 -4.83 18.90
N VAL A 13 5.90 -4.49 17.64
CA VAL A 13 6.07 -3.13 17.10
C VAL A 13 4.76 -2.44 16.78
N ILE A 14 3.66 -3.17 16.66
CA ILE A 14 2.35 -2.59 16.37
C ILE A 14 1.88 -1.75 17.56
N GLN A 15 1.60 -0.49 17.29
CA GLN A 15 1.08 0.47 18.26
C GLN A 15 -0.19 1.10 17.68
N TYR A 16 -1.06 1.57 18.56
CA TYR A 16 -2.33 2.19 18.18
C TYR A 16 -2.46 3.58 18.78
N GLU A 17 -3.13 4.46 18.06
CA GLU A 17 -3.45 5.81 18.52
C GLU A 17 -4.81 6.28 17.98
N GLU A 18 -5.40 7.24 18.69
CA GLU A 18 -6.63 7.89 18.23
C GLU A 18 -6.32 8.97 17.20
N ARG A 19 -6.98 8.93 16.03
CA ARG A 19 -6.86 9.98 14.99
C ARG A 19 -8.23 10.38 14.46
N HIS A 20 -8.32 11.64 14.04
CA HIS A 20 -9.34 12.10 13.09
C HIS A 20 -8.73 12.08 11.69
N PHE A 21 -9.51 11.69 10.68
CA PHE A 21 -9.05 11.80 9.30
C PHE A 21 -9.18 13.24 8.79
N ASP A 22 -8.27 13.63 7.89
CA ASP A 22 -8.27 14.94 7.23
C ASP A 22 -9.16 14.93 5.98
N TYR A 23 -10.42 15.31 6.16
CA TYR A 23 -11.42 15.47 5.08
C TYR A 23 -11.33 16.81 4.35
N THR A 24 -10.31 17.62 4.62
CA THR A 24 -10.10 18.87 3.88
C THR A 24 -9.97 18.54 2.39
N SER A 25 -10.83 19.16 1.58
CA SER A 25 -10.90 18.91 0.14
C SER A 25 -9.57 19.24 -0.55
N THR A 26 -9.17 18.42 -1.52
CA THR A 26 -7.94 18.62 -2.31
C THR A 26 -8.01 19.86 -3.21
N TYR A 27 -9.20 20.19 -3.70
CA TYR A 27 -9.45 21.34 -4.57
C TYR A 27 -10.37 22.34 -3.87
N LYS A 28 -10.21 23.62 -4.21
CA LYS A 28 -11.15 24.70 -3.89
C LYS A 28 -12.25 24.77 -4.94
N GLY A 29 -13.27 25.59 -4.70
CA GLY A 29 -14.39 25.78 -5.63
C GLY A 29 -14.01 26.39 -6.98
N ASP A 30 -12.87 27.07 -7.06
CA ASP A 30 -12.29 27.61 -8.30
C ASP A 30 -11.42 26.60 -9.08
N GLY A 31 -11.33 25.36 -8.60
CA GLY A 31 -10.51 24.30 -9.19
C GLY A 31 -9.02 24.35 -8.82
N SER A 32 -8.57 25.36 -8.07
CA SER A 32 -7.19 25.43 -7.58
C SER A 32 -6.93 24.44 -6.43
N LEU A 33 -5.67 24.07 -6.23
CA LEU A 33 -5.29 23.20 -5.11
C LEU A 33 -5.51 23.89 -3.76
N ASN A 34 -6.00 23.12 -2.80
CA ASN A 34 -6.22 23.60 -1.45
C ASN A 34 -4.95 23.43 -0.61
N THR A 35 -4.13 24.48 -0.55
CA THR A 35 -2.87 24.53 0.23
C THR A 35 -3.07 24.39 1.74
N ASN A 36 -4.30 24.49 2.24
CA ASN A 36 -4.60 24.26 3.66
C ASN A 36 -4.77 22.78 4.00
N LYS A 37 -4.86 21.88 3.00
CA LYS A 37 -4.91 20.44 3.22
C LYS A 37 -3.55 19.94 3.71
N LYS A 38 -3.49 19.36 4.91
CA LYS A 38 -2.23 18.90 5.53
C LYS A 38 -1.55 17.79 4.73
N THR A 39 -2.35 16.92 4.12
CA THR A 39 -1.90 15.79 3.30
C THR A 39 -1.99 16.08 1.79
N LEU A 40 -1.88 17.36 1.39
CA LEU A 40 -1.92 17.75 -0.02
C LEU A 40 -0.82 17.05 -0.83
N ASN A 41 0.35 16.84 -0.24
CA ASN A 41 1.46 16.12 -0.87
C ASN A 41 1.16 14.64 -1.15
N LEU A 42 0.08 14.05 -0.64
CA LEU A 42 -0.31 12.66 -0.98
C LEU A 42 -1.50 12.60 -1.94
N ASN A 43 -1.97 13.75 -2.45
CA ASN A 43 -3.20 13.85 -3.25
C ASN A 43 -3.11 14.90 -4.38
N GLY A 44 -4.13 14.92 -5.24
CA GLY A 44 -4.25 15.85 -6.36
C GLY A 44 -3.38 15.45 -7.55
N PRO A 45 -3.10 16.36 -8.51
CA PRO A 45 -2.37 16.02 -9.73
C PRO A 45 -0.92 15.61 -9.46
N PRO A 46 -0.25 14.95 -10.42
CA PRO A 46 1.18 14.65 -10.35
C PRO A 46 2.02 15.92 -10.16
N ARG A 47 2.90 15.90 -9.17
CA ARG A 47 3.78 17.02 -8.78
C ARG A 47 5.03 16.47 -8.07
N PRO A 48 6.18 17.15 -8.08
CA PRO A 48 7.38 16.67 -7.37
C PRO A 48 7.13 16.35 -5.89
N GLU A 49 6.30 17.14 -5.20
CA GLU A 49 5.96 16.90 -3.80
C GLU A 49 5.14 15.61 -3.62
N TYR A 50 4.29 15.29 -4.60
CA TYR A 50 3.52 14.06 -4.65
C TYR A 50 4.41 12.84 -4.85
N GLU A 51 5.24 12.87 -5.89
CA GLU A 51 6.18 11.79 -6.19
C GLU A 51 7.10 11.50 -5.00
N ASN A 52 7.65 12.55 -4.39
CA ASN A 52 8.53 12.40 -3.24
C ASN A 52 7.81 11.87 -1.99
N ALA A 53 6.55 12.26 -1.75
CA ALA A 53 5.79 11.78 -0.61
C ALA A 53 5.41 10.30 -0.77
N TRP A 54 4.94 9.89 -1.95
CA TRP A 54 4.62 8.50 -2.24
C TRP A 54 5.86 7.61 -2.31
N HIS A 55 6.98 8.11 -2.85
CA HIS A 55 8.25 7.39 -2.82
C HIS A 55 8.70 7.04 -1.39
N ARG A 56 8.54 7.98 -0.45
CA ARG A 56 8.82 7.72 0.98
C ARG A 56 7.81 6.78 1.61
N LEU A 57 6.53 6.91 1.28
CA LEU A 57 5.46 6.08 1.84
C LEU A 57 5.58 4.60 1.39
N MET A 58 6.02 4.39 0.15
CA MET A 58 6.24 3.07 -0.46
C MET A 58 7.66 2.52 -0.24
N ALA A 59 8.47 3.19 0.58
CA ALA A 59 9.81 2.69 0.91
C ALA A 59 9.73 1.36 1.65
N TYR A 60 10.79 0.55 1.54
CA TYR A 60 10.98 -0.67 2.33
C TYR A 60 9.96 -1.80 2.06
N GLN A 61 9.36 -1.82 0.87
CA GLN A 61 8.40 -2.86 0.44
C GLN A 61 9.02 -4.27 0.35
N SER A 62 10.32 -4.37 0.07
CA SER A 62 11.05 -5.63 0.05
C SER A 62 11.56 -5.96 1.44
N PHE A 63 10.92 -6.92 2.11
CA PHE A 63 11.06 -7.16 3.53
C PHE A 63 11.61 -8.57 3.80
N ARG A 64 12.67 -8.66 4.62
CA ARG A 64 13.24 -9.95 5.06
C ARG A 64 12.46 -10.53 6.23
N VAL A 65 12.21 -11.83 6.14
CA VAL A 65 11.61 -12.65 7.21
C VAL A 65 12.50 -13.85 7.49
N SER A 66 12.77 -14.16 8.76
CA SER A 66 13.55 -15.33 9.12
C SER A 66 12.77 -16.64 8.92
N GLU A 67 13.44 -17.78 8.91
CA GLU A 67 12.77 -19.08 8.77
C GLU A 67 11.78 -19.35 9.92
N GLU A 68 12.13 -18.98 11.15
CA GLU A 68 11.28 -19.13 12.35
C GLU A 68 10.03 -18.22 12.31
N GLU A 69 10.13 -17.11 11.59
CA GLU A 69 9.06 -16.11 11.45
C GLU A 69 8.09 -16.43 10.29
N LEU A 70 8.34 -17.47 9.48
CA LEU A 70 7.49 -17.84 8.33
C LEU A 70 6.06 -18.25 8.72
N GLY A 71 5.86 -18.69 9.97
CA GLY A 71 4.55 -19.09 10.48
C GLY A 71 3.88 -20.14 9.60
N GLN A 72 2.68 -19.85 9.10
CA GLN A 72 1.90 -20.76 8.23
C GLN A 72 2.57 -21.07 6.87
N TYR A 73 3.57 -20.29 6.47
CA TYR A 73 4.30 -20.51 5.23
C TYR A 73 5.53 -21.41 5.43
N ALA A 74 5.83 -21.82 6.65
CA ALA A 74 6.95 -22.71 6.95
C ALA A 74 6.89 -24.00 6.11
N GLY A 75 8.03 -24.42 5.56
CA GLY A 75 8.15 -25.61 4.72
C GLY A 75 7.73 -25.44 3.24
N GLN A 76 7.21 -24.27 2.84
CA GLN A 76 6.91 -24.01 1.43
C GLN A 76 8.19 -23.79 0.62
N LYS A 77 8.49 -24.73 -0.28
CA LYS A 77 9.72 -24.72 -1.10
C LYS A 77 9.76 -23.65 -2.19
N SER A 78 8.60 -23.08 -2.53
CA SER A 78 8.48 -22.04 -3.55
C SER A 78 8.73 -20.62 -3.02
N LEU A 79 8.91 -20.46 -1.70
CA LEU A 79 9.26 -19.17 -1.13
C LEU A 79 10.65 -18.75 -1.61
N VAL A 80 10.80 -17.45 -1.85
CA VAL A 80 12.06 -16.87 -2.32
C VAL A 80 13.02 -16.75 -1.13
N LYS A 81 13.88 -17.75 -0.94
CA LYS A 81 15.01 -17.68 -0.01
C LYS A 81 16.12 -16.84 -0.64
N LEU A 82 16.66 -15.89 0.11
CA LEU A 82 17.77 -15.06 -0.34
C LEU A 82 19.06 -15.88 -0.37
N SER A 83 19.90 -15.65 -1.39
CA SER A 83 21.08 -16.49 -1.65
C SER A 83 22.20 -16.34 -0.62
N ASP A 84 22.18 -15.27 0.18
CA ASP A 84 23.10 -14.98 1.28
C ASP A 84 22.65 -15.59 2.62
N ASP A 85 21.61 -16.43 2.60
CA ASP A 85 20.98 -17.04 3.78
C ASP A 85 20.44 -16.02 4.81
N SER A 86 20.27 -14.75 4.44
CA SER A 86 19.74 -13.70 5.33
C SER A 86 18.24 -13.80 5.62
N GLY A 87 17.54 -14.72 4.95
CA GLY A 87 16.13 -15.02 5.18
C GLY A 87 15.33 -15.17 3.88
N TYR A 88 14.05 -14.84 3.95
CA TYR A 88 13.09 -14.94 2.87
C TYR A 88 12.59 -13.57 2.43
N TYR A 89 12.43 -13.38 1.13
CA TYR A 89 11.77 -12.21 0.56
C TYR A 89 10.27 -12.32 0.76
N MET A 90 9.71 -11.41 1.56
CA MET A 90 8.27 -11.21 1.71
C MET A 90 7.86 -9.78 1.36
N GLY A 91 6.60 -9.63 0.96
CA GLY A 91 5.91 -8.33 0.94
C GLY A 91 5.04 -8.16 2.18
N VAL A 92 4.73 -6.91 2.53
CA VAL A 92 3.83 -6.59 3.65
C VAL A 92 2.47 -6.15 3.10
N SER A 93 1.39 -6.73 3.63
CA SER A 93 0.02 -6.50 3.13
C SER A 93 -0.38 -5.01 3.08
N VAL A 94 0.01 -4.20 4.08
CA VAL A 94 -0.26 -2.76 4.08
C VAL A 94 0.46 -2.00 2.94
N GLN A 95 1.66 -2.44 2.55
CA GLN A 95 2.35 -1.86 1.38
C GLN A 95 1.64 -2.24 0.08
N HIS A 96 1.10 -3.45 -0.03
CA HIS A 96 0.28 -3.83 -1.19
C HIS A 96 -1.03 -3.03 -1.25
N ALA A 97 -1.67 -2.74 -0.11
CA ALA A 97 -2.81 -1.84 -0.05
C ALA A 97 -2.46 -0.42 -0.54
N LEU A 98 -1.35 0.14 -0.06
CA LEU A 98 -0.86 1.46 -0.48
C LEU A 98 -0.48 1.49 -1.96
N HIS A 99 0.15 0.43 -2.48
CA HIS A 99 0.42 0.26 -3.91
C HIS A 99 -0.87 0.35 -4.73
N CYS A 100 -1.93 -0.36 -4.32
CA CYS A 100 -3.22 -0.31 -4.99
C CYS A 100 -3.80 1.12 -5.00
N VAL A 101 -3.71 1.84 -3.87
CA VAL A 101 -4.15 3.25 -3.79
C VAL A 101 -3.35 4.15 -4.73
N GLN A 102 -2.02 4.01 -4.78
CA GLN A 102 -1.17 4.77 -5.69
C GLN A 102 -1.50 4.47 -7.15
N ARG A 103 -1.76 3.20 -7.49
CA ARG A 103 -2.16 2.81 -8.86
C ARG A 103 -3.50 3.40 -9.26
N LEU A 104 -4.47 3.47 -8.35
CA LEU A 104 -5.74 4.15 -8.62
C LEU A 104 -5.53 5.63 -8.94
N HIS A 105 -4.61 6.29 -8.22
CA HIS A 105 -4.20 7.64 -8.58
C HIS A 105 -3.57 7.69 -9.98
N HIS A 106 -2.61 6.81 -10.28
CA HIS A 106 -1.99 6.77 -11.61
C HIS A 106 -3.00 6.50 -12.74
N TYR A 107 -4.05 5.73 -12.46
CA TYR A 107 -5.17 5.51 -13.37
C TYR A 107 -6.01 6.79 -13.59
N VAL A 108 -6.33 7.52 -12.51
CA VAL A 108 -7.02 8.83 -12.60
C VAL A 108 -6.22 9.82 -13.43
N TYR A 109 -4.89 9.80 -13.32
CA TYR A 109 -3.97 10.64 -14.09
C TYR A 109 -3.26 9.87 -15.21
N ARG A 110 -3.93 8.92 -15.86
CA ARG A 110 -3.31 8.05 -16.87
C ARG A 110 -2.69 8.81 -18.04
N ASP A 111 -3.25 9.97 -18.41
CA ASP A 111 -2.69 10.78 -19.49
C ASP A 111 -1.28 11.29 -19.16
N HIS A 112 -0.97 11.42 -17.87
CA HIS A 112 0.37 11.76 -17.36
C HIS A 112 1.27 10.53 -17.20
N TYR A 113 0.80 9.48 -16.52
CA TYR A 113 1.63 8.32 -16.17
C TYR A 113 1.74 7.25 -17.26
N HIS A 114 0.77 7.22 -18.17
CA HIS A 114 0.66 6.25 -19.24
C HIS A 114 0.29 6.94 -20.57
N PRO A 115 1.13 7.88 -21.05
CA PRO A 115 0.86 8.55 -22.31
C PRO A 115 0.99 7.55 -23.46
N ASN A 116 0.09 7.66 -24.45
CA ASN A 116 0.14 6.87 -25.70
C ASN A 116 0.03 5.35 -25.53
N LEU A 117 -0.78 4.86 -24.58
CA LEU A 117 -1.04 3.43 -24.45
C LEU A 117 -1.65 2.85 -25.73
N SER A 118 -1.16 1.67 -26.14
CA SER A 118 -1.87 0.85 -27.12
C SER A 118 -3.19 0.34 -26.52
N GLU A 119 -4.09 -0.19 -27.36
CA GLU A 119 -5.33 -0.80 -26.87
C GLU A 119 -5.05 -1.98 -25.93
N THR A 120 -4.04 -2.80 -26.27
CA THR A 120 -3.59 -3.91 -25.42
C THR A 120 -3.07 -3.44 -24.07
N ASP A 121 -2.24 -2.39 -24.05
CA ASP A 121 -1.66 -1.88 -22.79
C ASP A 121 -2.73 -1.18 -21.93
N SER A 122 -3.68 -0.49 -22.58
CA SER A 122 -4.86 0.09 -21.92
C SER A 122 -5.73 -0.97 -21.27
N PHE A 123 -5.94 -2.10 -21.96
CA PHE A 123 -6.66 -3.24 -21.40
C PHE A 123 -5.90 -3.87 -20.23
N ALA A 124 -4.58 -4.07 -20.34
CA ALA A 124 -3.76 -4.57 -19.25
C ALA A 124 -3.79 -3.65 -18.01
N LEU A 125 -3.71 -2.32 -18.22
CA LEU A 125 -3.86 -1.34 -17.15
C LEU A 125 -5.22 -1.46 -16.46
N LYS A 126 -6.30 -1.65 -17.23
CA LYS A 126 -7.64 -1.88 -16.68
C LYS A 126 -7.71 -3.17 -15.86
N VAL A 127 -7.21 -4.28 -16.38
CA VAL A 127 -7.23 -5.58 -15.68
C VAL A 127 -6.52 -5.49 -14.33
N HIS A 128 -5.35 -4.87 -14.30
CA HIS A 128 -4.62 -4.66 -13.06
C HIS A 128 -5.39 -3.73 -12.10
N THR A 129 -5.99 -2.66 -12.62
CA THR A 129 -6.81 -1.74 -11.80
C THR A 129 -8.01 -2.45 -11.18
N ASP A 130 -8.69 -3.34 -11.93
CA ASP A 130 -9.80 -4.15 -11.41
C ASP A 130 -9.33 -5.13 -10.32
N HIS A 131 -8.15 -5.75 -10.48
CA HIS A 131 -7.53 -6.57 -9.44
C HIS A 131 -7.26 -5.76 -8.16
N CYS A 132 -6.66 -4.57 -8.29
CA CYS A 132 -6.42 -3.68 -7.15
C CYS A 132 -7.72 -3.29 -6.44
N LEU A 133 -8.80 -3.00 -7.18
CA LEU A 133 -10.09 -2.65 -6.61
C LEU A 133 -10.71 -3.82 -5.83
N ASP A 134 -10.68 -5.05 -6.37
CA ASP A 134 -11.22 -6.20 -5.66
C ASP A 134 -10.37 -6.55 -4.43
N TRP A 135 -9.05 -6.51 -4.54
CA TRP A 135 -8.16 -6.76 -3.40
C TRP A 135 -8.37 -5.70 -2.30
N LEU A 136 -8.44 -4.41 -2.65
CA LEU A 136 -8.71 -3.33 -1.69
C LEU A 136 -10.07 -3.49 -1.01
N ARG A 137 -11.12 -3.88 -1.75
CA ARG A 137 -12.43 -4.21 -1.17
C ARG A 137 -12.29 -5.29 -0.10
N GLN A 138 -11.60 -6.40 -0.41
CA GLN A 138 -11.38 -7.48 0.54
C GLN A 138 -10.56 -7.02 1.75
N TYR A 139 -9.51 -6.24 1.52
CA TYR A 139 -8.67 -5.69 2.58
C TYR A 139 -9.46 -4.79 3.55
N VAL A 140 -10.31 -3.90 3.02
CA VAL A 140 -11.18 -3.04 3.83
C VAL A 140 -12.19 -3.86 4.63
N GLN A 141 -12.79 -4.90 4.04
CA GLN A 141 -13.73 -5.77 4.76
C GLN A 141 -13.04 -6.62 5.84
N CYS A 142 -11.80 -7.04 5.61
CA CYS A 142 -10.99 -7.75 6.59
C CYS A 142 -10.59 -6.84 7.77
N ASN A 143 -10.36 -5.55 7.50
CA ASN A 143 -9.96 -4.54 8.47
C ASN A 143 -11.10 -3.53 8.74
N ALA A 144 -12.31 -4.04 8.95
CA ALA A 144 -13.52 -3.21 9.04
C ALA A 144 -13.43 -2.15 10.17
N ASP A 145 -13.41 -0.88 9.79
CA ASP A 145 -13.56 0.25 10.72
C ASP A 145 -15.04 0.39 11.10
N THR A 146 -15.35 0.16 12.37
CA THR A 146 -16.71 0.20 12.92
C THR A 146 -17.07 1.56 13.54
N THR A 147 -16.22 2.57 13.37
CA THR A 147 -16.49 3.94 13.82
C THR A 147 -17.74 4.49 13.13
N LEU A 148 -18.73 4.91 13.93
CA LEU A 148 -19.99 5.42 13.41
C LEU A 148 -19.79 6.77 12.71
N ILE A 149 -20.38 6.91 11.53
CA ILE A 149 -20.44 8.17 10.79
C ILE A 149 -21.83 8.79 11.04
N PRO A 150 -21.93 9.92 11.76
CA PRO A 150 -23.22 10.51 12.08
C PRO A 150 -23.87 11.17 10.87
N ILE A 151 -25.17 10.97 10.77
CA ILE A 151 -26.08 11.60 9.83
C ILE A 151 -26.91 12.62 10.61
N ARG A 152 -26.88 13.88 10.22
CA ARG A 152 -27.52 14.98 10.96
C ARG A 152 -28.32 15.92 10.08
N TRP A 153 -29.31 16.59 10.66
CA TRP A 153 -30.00 17.70 10.00
C TRP A 153 -29.09 18.93 9.93
N ALA A 154 -29.20 19.68 8.84
CA ALA A 154 -28.52 20.96 8.66
C ALA A 154 -29.55 22.07 8.39
N GLU A 155 -29.30 23.27 8.90
CA GLU A 155 -30.27 24.37 8.94
C GLU A 155 -30.71 24.87 7.55
N HIS A 156 -29.88 24.70 6.53
CA HIS A 156 -30.07 25.30 5.21
C HIS A 156 -30.28 24.27 4.09
N THR A 157 -30.61 23.02 4.43
CA THR A 157 -30.94 22.00 3.43
C THR A 157 -32.07 21.09 3.94
N PRO A 158 -33.04 20.71 3.09
CA PRO A 158 -34.08 19.77 3.45
C PRO A 158 -33.58 18.32 3.56
N THR A 159 -32.31 18.05 3.22
CA THR A 159 -31.70 16.71 3.28
C THR A 159 -30.73 16.58 4.45
N PRO A 160 -30.64 15.41 5.10
CA PRO A 160 -29.62 15.18 6.11
C PRO A 160 -28.22 15.19 5.46
N VAL A 161 -27.25 15.66 6.22
CA VAL A 161 -25.84 15.71 5.81
C VAL A 161 -25.02 14.71 6.59
N VAL A 162 -24.06 14.09 5.90
CA VAL A 162 -23.07 13.19 6.50
C VAL A 162 -21.86 14.03 6.89
N LYS A 163 -21.45 13.97 8.16
CA LYS A 163 -20.19 14.58 8.60
C LYS A 163 -19.36 13.55 9.34
N ASP A 164 -18.30 13.11 8.68
CA ASP A 164 -17.37 12.17 9.26
C ASP A 164 -16.34 12.91 10.13
N TRP A 165 -16.59 12.89 11.43
CA TRP A 165 -15.77 13.52 12.47
C TRP A 165 -15.52 12.56 13.65
N GLY A 166 -15.79 11.27 13.44
CA GLY A 166 -15.54 10.23 14.44
C GLY A 166 -14.04 10.07 14.68
N LYS A 167 -13.66 9.92 15.95
CA LYS A 167 -12.33 9.46 16.32
C LYS A 167 -12.21 7.97 16.03
N ARG A 168 -11.09 7.58 15.42
CA ARG A 168 -10.78 6.19 15.06
C ARG A 168 -9.58 5.72 15.84
N THR A 169 -9.56 4.44 16.19
CA THR A 169 -8.34 3.77 16.62
C THR A 169 -7.57 3.34 15.38
N CYS A 170 -6.41 3.93 15.17
CA CYS A 170 -5.56 3.68 14.01
C CYS A 170 -4.25 3.04 14.44
N VAL A 171 -3.63 2.26 13.56
CA VAL A 171 -2.23 1.83 13.75
C VAL A 171 -1.32 3.05 13.61
N SER A 172 -0.40 3.23 14.55
CA SER A 172 0.69 4.20 14.47
C SER A 172 1.66 3.78 13.36
N TRP A 173 1.90 4.67 12.40
CA TRP A 173 2.61 4.33 11.16
C TRP A 173 4.11 4.23 11.34
N GLU A 174 4.72 5.18 12.05
CA GLU A 174 6.17 5.26 12.25
C GLU A 174 6.80 3.96 12.79
N PRO A 175 6.29 3.31 13.86
CA PRO A 175 6.88 2.06 14.35
C PRO A 175 6.89 0.92 13.31
N ILE A 176 5.84 0.85 12.48
CA ILE A 176 5.76 -0.15 11.40
C ILE A 176 6.82 0.17 10.33
N MET A 177 6.95 1.42 9.93
CA MET A 177 7.93 1.84 8.93
C MET A 177 9.37 1.66 9.38
N GLU A 178 9.70 2.00 10.63
CA GLU A 178 11.04 1.81 11.19
C GLU A 178 11.43 0.32 11.22
N PHE A 179 10.49 -0.53 11.63
CA PHE A 179 10.70 -1.98 11.64
C PHE A 179 10.87 -2.54 10.23
N MET A 180 10.08 -2.06 9.27
CA MET A 180 10.24 -2.41 7.85
C MET A 180 11.60 -1.95 7.31
N ALA A 181 12.01 -0.72 7.62
CA ALA A 181 13.30 -0.16 7.18
C ALA A 181 14.47 -1.02 7.65
N ALA A 182 14.48 -1.42 8.93
CA ALA A 182 15.53 -2.22 9.54
C ALA A 182 15.70 -3.61 8.89
N ARG A 183 14.67 -4.13 8.21
CA ARG A 183 14.66 -5.45 7.56
C ARG A 183 14.58 -5.38 6.03
N SER A 184 14.64 -4.17 5.49
CA SER A 184 14.53 -3.94 4.07
C SER A 184 15.79 -4.32 3.29
N PHE A 185 15.65 -4.49 1.98
CA PHE A 185 16.76 -4.68 1.06
C PHE A 185 16.45 -4.20 -0.33
N ASP A 186 17.51 -4.09 -1.13
CA ASP A 186 17.39 -3.89 -2.56
C ASP A 186 17.18 -5.25 -3.25
N PRO A 187 15.96 -5.57 -3.74
CA PRO A 187 15.74 -6.81 -4.47
C PRO A 187 16.50 -6.86 -5.80
N PHE A 188 17.03 -5.72 -6.28
CA PHE A 188 17.85 -5.63 -7.48
C PHE A 188 19.35 -5.83 -7.22
N GLU A 189 19.75 -6.09 -5.96
CA GLU A 189 21.12 -6.44 -5.62
C GLU A 189 21.58 -7.66 -6.44
N PRO A 190 22.66 -7.55 -7.25
CA PRO A 190 23.09 -8.64 -8.11
C PRO A 190 23.43 -9.92 -7.32
N GLY A 191 22.81 -11.03 -7.71
CA GLY A 191 23.09 -12.34 -7.13
C GLY A 191 22.27 -12.67 -5.87
N LEU A 192 21.51 -11.73 -5.32
CA LEU A 192 20.70 -11.97 -4.13
C LEU A 192 19.45 -12.83 -4.41
N LEU A 193 18.80 -12.59 -5.56
CA LEU A 193 17.66 -13.36 -6.04
C LEU A 193 18.12 -14.37 -7.12
N VAL A 194 18.05 -15.66 -6.79
CA VAL A 194 18.47 -16.76 -7.67
C VAL A 194 17.33 -17.76 -7.81
N HIS A 195 16.80 -17.89 -9.02
CA HIS A 195 15.79 -18.89 -9.32
C HIS A 195 16.42 -20.29 -9.37
N PRO A 196 15.81 -21.32 -8.73
CA PRO A 196 16.41 -22.66 -8.65
C PRO A 196 16.60 -23.33 -10.02
N ILE A 197 15.83 -22.94 -11.04
CA ILE A 197 15.90 -23.49 -12.41
C ILE A 197 16.62 -22.55 -13.38
N PHE A 198 16.46 -21.23 -13.21
CA PHE A 198 16.84 -20.25 -14.23
C PHE A 198 18.07 -19.42 -13.83
N GLY A 199 18.59 -19.61 -12.61
CA GLY A 199 19.73 -18.86 -12.09
C GLY A 199 19.35 -17.43 -11.69
N THR A 200 20.34 -16.53 -11.71
CA THR A 200 20.20 -15.15 -11.22
C THR A 200 19.10 -14.38 -11.94
N SER A 201 18.18 -13.80 -11.17
CA SER A 201 17.10 -12.98 -11.71
C SER A 201 17.65 -11.68 -12.31
N SER A 202 17.24 -11.34 -13.53
CA SER A 202 17.64 -10.06 -14.15
C SER A 202 16.78 -8.91 -13.65
N ARG A 203 17.32 -7.69 -13.67
CA ARG A 203 16.63 -6.44 -13.29
C ARG A 203 15.27 -6.25 -14.01
N ARG A 204 15.16 -6.74 -15.25
CA ARG A 204 13.93 -6.69 -16.05
C ARG A 204 12.82 -7.58 -15.49
N TYR A 205 13.15 -8.73 -14.92
CA TYR A 205 12.16 -9.65 -14.31
C TYR A 205 11.78 -9.26 -12.89
N ILE A 206 12.71 -8.65 -12.13
CA ILE A 206 12.43 -8.16 -10.78
C ILE A 206 11.54 -6.91 -10.82
N GLY A 207 11.73 -6.04 -11.83
CA GLY A 207 10.85 -4.89 -12.07
C GLY A 207 9.39 -5.31 -12.33
N ALA A 208 9.20 -6.47 -12.98
CA ALA A 208 7.88 -7.06 -13.18
C ALA A 208 7.23 -7.49 -11.85
N ILE A 209 7.97 -7.96 -10.84
CA ILE A 209 7.39 -8.28 -9.51
C ILE A 209 6.83 -7.03 -8.81
N ALA A 210 7.43 -5.86 -9.05
CA ALA A 210 6.96 -4.58 -8.51
C ALA A 210 5.81 -3.96 -9.34
N THR A 211 5.59 -4.40 -10.59
CA THR A 211 4.55 -3.86 -11.50
C THR A 211 3.42 -4.85 -11.83
N ASP A 212 3.64 -6.14 -11.63
CA ASP A 212 2.78 -7.26 -11.98
C ASP A 212 2.49 -8.11 -10.73
N CYS A 213 1.61 -7.60 -9.86
CA CYS A 213 0.65 -8.49 -9.20
C CYS A 213 -0.42 -8.88 -10.23
N ASN A 214 -0.04 -9.75 -11.18
CA ASN A 214 -0.94 -10.49 -12.08
C ASN A 214 -1.20 -11.89 -11.51
#